data_AF-A0A836WYJ9-F1
#
_entry.id   AF-A0A836WYJ9-F1
#
_cell.length_a   1.000
_cell.length_b   1.000
_cell.length_c   1.000
_cell.angle_alpha   90.00
_cell.angle_beta   90.00
_cell.angle_gamma   90.00
#
_symmetry.space_group_name_H-M   'P 1'
#
loop_
_entity.id
_entity.type
_entity.pdbx_description
1 polymer ?
#
loop_
_entity_poly.entity_id
_entity_poly.type
_entity_poly.pdbx_seq_one_letter_code
_entity_poly.pdbx_strand_id
1 'polypeptide(L)'
;ITDTKTGLMGMKKDSYLHSGHWLNWHEVHEYVRQLNDERFAQHSDWQLPTREELKTLYEAEKINSSQVGSEMKIHTDPIFEKNGTGSLWSSEVNGNYNAFGVVFNTGAVFNSNKKSRSRKATRAVRINTN
;
A
#
# COMPACT_ATOMS: atom_id res chain seq x y z
N ILE A 1 -5.03 2.97 11.32
CA ILE A 1 -4.07 2.11 12.05
C ILE A 1 -2.77 2.89 12.13
N THR A 2 -2.27 3.14 13.33
CA THR A 2 -1.03 3.92 13.50
C THR A 2 0.18 2.99 13.43
N ASP A 3 1.09 3.28 12.51
CA ASP A 3 2.43 2.69 12.47
C ASP A 3 3.29 3.36 13.55
N THR A 4 3.76 2.60 14.53
CA THR A 4 4.55 3.12 15.65
C THR A 4 5.97 3.52 15.25
N LYS A 5 6.47 3.08 14.09
CA LYS A 5 7.81 3.43 13.59
C LYS A 5 7.82 4.80 12.91
N THR A 6 6.76 5.14 12.18
CA THR A 6 6.66 6.40 11.43
C THR A 6 5.73 7.42 12.09
N GLY A 7 4.87 6.98 13.01
CA GLY A 7 3.77 7.79 13.57
C GLY A 7 2.62 8.03 12.58
N LEU A 8 2.69 7.48 11.37
CA LEU A 8 1.66 7.67 10.34
C LEU A 8 0.46 6.76 10.61
N MET A 9 -0.72 7.27 10.29
CA MET A 9 -1.93 6.47 10.26
C MET A 9 -2.18 5.93 8.86
N GLY A 10 -2.13 4.62 8.69
CA GLY A 10 -2.53 3.92 7.48
C GLY A 10 -3.99 3.47 7.51
N MET A 11 -4.60 3.35 6.33
CA MET A 11 -5.88 2.65 6.15
C MET A 11 -5.80 1.20 6.65
N LYS A 12 -6.93 0.62 7.09
CA LYS A 12 -7.01 -0.80 7.49
C LYS A 12 -7.07 -1.75 6.29
N LYS A 13 -7.75 -1.36 5.22
CA LYS A 13 -7.77 -2.04 3.92
C LYS A 13 -6.74 -1.40 2.99
N ASP A 14 -6.09 -2.18 2.14
CA ASP A 14 -5.39 -1.62 1.00
C ASP A 14 -6.41 -1.22 -0.10
N SER A 15 -5.94 -0.58 -1.16
CA SER A 15 -6.82 -0.10 -2.23
C SER A 15 -7.53 -1.26 -2.95
N TYR A 16 -6.93 -2.44 -3.06
CA TYR A 16 -7.58 -3.61 -3.68
C TYR A 16 -8.79 -4.07 -2.86
N LEU A 17 -8.64 -4.20 -1.54
CA LEU A 17 -9.73 -4.57 -0.66
C LEU A 17 -10.79 -3.47 -0.53
N HIS A 18 -10.43 -2.21 -0.80
CA HIS A 18 -11.36 -1.09 -0.76
C HIS A 18 -12.12 -0.89 -2.08
N SER A 19 -11.44 -0.90 -3.23
CA SER A 19 -12.02 -0.65 -4.55
C SER A 19 -12.45 -1.93 -5.29
N GLY A 20 -12.03 -3.11 -4.83
CA GLY A 20 -12.36 -4.40 -5.43
C GLY A 20 -11.51 -4.77 -6.66
N HIS A 21 -10.50 -3.97 -7.03
CA HIS A 21 -9.63 -4.27 -8.17
C HIS A 21 -8.22 -3.71 -7.98
N TRP A 22 -7.26 -4.28 -8.70
CA TRP A 22 -5.88 -3.78 -8.68
C TRP A 22 -5.75 -2.46 -9.44
N LEU A 23 -4.78 -1.66 -9.02
CA LEU A 23 -4.53 -0.31 -9.52
C LEU A 23 -3.10 -0.22 -10.09
N ASN A 24 -2.98 0.50 -11.19
CA ASN A 24 -1.68 0.93 -11.70
C ASN A 24 -1.19 2.18 -10.94
N TRP A 25 0.01 2.65 -11.25
CA TRP A 25 0.61 3.75 -10.51
C TRP A 25 -0.19 5.06 -10.65
N HIS A 26 -0.74 5.37 -11.82
CA HIS A 26 -1.57 6.56 -11.98
C HIS A 26 -2.90 6.44 -11.22
N GLU A 27 -3.47 5.25 -11.20
CA GLU A 27 -4.74 4.98 -10.52
C GLU A 27 -4.61 5.04 -9.00
N VAL A 28 -3.47 4.67 -8.41
CA VAL A 28 -3.29 4.85 -6.96
C VAL A 28 -3.20 6.32 -6.56
N HIS A 29 -2.67 7.20 -7.42
CA HIS A 29 -2.69 8.64 -7.19
C HIS A 29 -4.13 9.19 -7.24
N GLU A 30 -4.90 8.76 -8.24
CA GLU A 30 -6.31 9.15 -8.36
C GLU A 30 -7.14 8.62 -7.18
N TYR A 31 -6.90 7.37 -6.77
CA TYR A 31 -7.53 6.79 -5.59
C TYR A 31 -7.30 7.63 -4.32
N VAL A 32 -6.06 8.05 -4.06
CA VAL A 32 -5.77 8.91 -2.90
C VAL A 32 -6.42 10.29 -3.02
N ARG A 33 -6.47 10.87 -4.23
CA ARG A 33 -7.22 12.12 -4.46
C ARG A 33 -8.70 11.95 -4.12
N GLN A 34 -9.34 10.87 -4.59
CA GLN A 34 -10.75 10.59 -4.32
C GLN A 34 -11.03 10.40 -2.83
N LEU A 35 -10.16 9.70 -2.09
CA LEU A 35 -10.28 9.59 -0.63
C LEU A 35 -10.34 10.98 0.04
N ASN A 36 -9.57 11.94 -0.47
CA ASN A 36 -9.53 13.28 0.10
C ASN A 36 -10.76 14.11 -0.29
N ASP A 37 -11.19 14.04 -1.54
CA ASP A 37 -12.36 14.75 -2.04
C ASP A 37 -13.63 14.29 -1.30
N GLU A 38 -13.74 12.98 -1.05
CA GLU A 38 -14.86 12.36 -0.31
C GLU A 38 -14.75 12.52 1.20
N ARG A 39 -13.64 13.09 1.71
CA ARG A 39 -13.31 13.14 3.13
C ARG A 39 -13.42 11.76 3.81
N PHE A 40 -12.86 10.73 3.18
CA PHE A 40 -12.94 9.37 3.66
C PHE A 40 -12.51 9.27 5.13
N ALA A 41 -13.34 8.61 5.95
CA ALA A 41 -13.17 8.52 7.40
C ALA A 41 -13.04 9.89 8.10
N GLN A 42 -13.70 10.93 7.58
CA GLN A 42 -13.67 12.31 8.08
C GLN A 42 -12.30 13.01 7.90
N HIS A 43 -11.48 12.54 6.96
CA HIS A 43 -10.13 13.04 6.72
C HIS A 43 -9.89 13.35 5.24
N SER A 44 -9.11 14.39 4.97
CA SER A 44 -8.82 14.89 3.61
C SER A 44 -7.32 15.12 3.36
N ASP A 45 -6.48 14.47 4.16
CA ASP A 45 -5.02 14.57 4.21
C ASP A 45 -4.37 13.21 3.95
N TRP A 46 -5.07 12.30 3.26
CA TRP A 46 -4.53 11.03 2.79
C TRP A 46 -3.45 11.25 1.73
N GLN A 47 -2.40 10.46 1.80
CA GLN A 47 -1.22 10.53 0.95
C GLN A 47 -0.83 9.13 0.47
N LEU A 48 -0.12 9.07 -0.65
CA LEU A 48 0.56 7.85 -1.05
C LEU A 48 1.81 7.66 -0.19
N PRO A 49 2.09 6.43 0.26
CA PRO A 49 3.26 6.17 1.07
C PRO A 49 4.55 6.22 0.23
N THR A 50 5.66 6.56 0.86
CA THR A 50 7.00 6.38 0.29
C THR A 50 7.43 4.90 0.37
N ARG A 51 8.51 4.50 -0.30
CA ARG A 51 9.07 3.15 -0.14
C ARG A 51 9.55 2.91 1.29
N GLU A 52 10.10 3.92 1.94
CA GLU A 52 10.62 3.81 3.30
C GLU A 52 9.47 3.55 4.29
N GLU A 53 8.37 4.27 4.16
CA GLU A 53 7.14 4.03 4.93
C GLU A 53 6.52 2.67 4.61
N LEU A 54 6.52 2.23 3.36
CA LEU A 54 6.06 0.87 3.05
C LEU A 54 6.96 -0.20 3.68
N LYS A 55 8.27 0.03 3.75
CA LYS A 55 9.22 -0.90 4.37
C LYS A 55 9.01 -1.02 5.87
N THR A 56 8.56 0.01 6.57
CA THR A 56 8.30 -0.08 8.02
C THR A 56 7.15 -1.05 8.34
N LEU A 57 6.20 -1.18 7.41
CA LEU A 57 5.07 -2.11 7.49
C LEU A 57 5.43 -3.57 7.21
N TYR A 58 6.58 -3.83 6.56
CA TYR A 58 7.04 -5.19 6.31
C TYR A 58 7.64 -5.79 7.58
N GLU A 59 7.14 -6.97 7.97
CA GLU A 59 7.55 -7.66 9.19
C GLU A 59 7.71 -9.15 8.90
N ALA A 60 8.94 -9.60 8.61
CA ALA A 60 9.25 -10.95 8.15
C ALA A 60 8.69 -12.06 9.06
N GLU A 61 8.68 -11.85 10.38
CA GLU A 61 8.19 -12.84 11.36
C GLU A 61 6.66 -12.87 11.50
N LYS A 62 5.96 -11.86 10.96
CA LYS A 62 4.50 -11.79 11.01
C LYS A 62 3.91 -12.28 9.69
N ILE A 63 2.75 -12.93 9.78
CA ILE A 63 1.98 -13.35 8.61
C ILE A 63 0.56 -12.84 8.79
N ASN A 64 0.14 -11.94 7.90
CA ASN A 64 -1.23 -11.44 7.88
C ASN A 64 -2.16 -12.41 7.14
N SER A 65 -1.75 -12.81 5.93
CA SER A 65 -2.53 -13.68 5.02
C SER A 65 -1.62 -14.28 3.94
N SER A 66 -2.20 -15.04 3.01
CA SER A 66 -1.52 -15.57 1.84
C SER A 66 -2.36 -15.34 0.58
N GLN A 67 -1.70 -15.17 -0.56
CA GLN A 67 -2.36 -15.17 -1.86
C GLN A 67 -2.26 -16.55 -2.51
N VAL A 68 -3.05 -16.81 -3.57
CA VAL A 68 -2.97 -18.07 -4.32
C VAL A 68 -1.56 -18.26 -4.89
N GLY A 69 -0.98 -19.44 -4.59
CA GLY A 69 0.44 -19.78 -4.75
C GLY A 69 1.10 -19.96 -3.38
N SER A 70 1.53 -21.17 -3.03
CA SER A 70 1.97 -21.59 -1.68
C SER A 70 3.07 -20.74 -1.03
N GLU A 71 3.84 -20.00 -1.83
CA GLU A 71 4.94 -19.14 -1.38
C GLU A 71 4.55 -17.67 -1.18
N MET A 72 3.31 -17.27 -1.49
CA MET A 72 2.88 -15.87 -1.50
C MET A 72 2.30 -15.43 -0.15
N LYS A 73 3.02 -15.66 0.95
CA LYS A 73 2.68 -15.14 2.28
C LYS A 73 2.84 -13.62 2.31
N ILE A 74 1.93 -12.90 2.97
CA ILE A 74 2.00 -11.45 3.13
C ILE A 74 2.51 -11.15 4.54
N HIS A 75 3.74 -10.64 4.62
CA HIS A 75 4.45 -10.35 5.85
C HIS A 75 4.19 -8.92 6.32
N THR A 76 3.06 -8.76 7.01
CA THR A 76 2.61 -7.52 7.66
C THR A 76 1.91 -7.87 8.96
N ASP A 77 1.67 -6.88 9.82
CA ASP A 77 0.91 -7.08 11.04
C ASP A 77 -0.54 -7.57 10.77
N PRO A 78 -1.03 -8.61 11.47
CA PRO A 78 -2.43 -9.07 11.40
C PRO A 78 -3.51 -8.04 11.77
N ILE A 79 -3.14 -6.87 12.30
CA ILE A 79 -4.06 -5.73 12.53
C ILE A 79 -4.66 -5.18 11.23
N PHE A 80 -3.94 -5.33 10.11
CA PHE A 80 -4.45 -4.99 8.78
C PHE A 80 -5.48 -6.02 8.30
N GLU A 81 -6.40 -5.58 7.43
CA GLU A 81 -7.41 -6.49 6.85
C GLU A 81 -6.73 -7.65 6.08
N LYS A 82 -7.25 -8.87 6.28
CA LYS A 82 -6.71 -10.08 5.65
C LYS A 82 -6.96 -10.08 4.15
N ASN A 83 -6.14 -10.84 3.42
CA ASN A 83 -6.27 -11.11 1.98
C ASN A 83 -6.03 -9.88 1.10
N GLY A 84 -5.21 -8.95 1.59
CA GLY A 84 -4.73 -7.81 0.80
C GLY A 84 -3.76 -8.21 -0.31
N THR A 85 -3.10 -7.20 -0.85
CA THR A 85 -2.18 -7.31 -1.98
C THR A 85 -0.74 -7.43 -1.51
N GLY A 86 0.00 -8.41 -2.03
CA GLY A 86 1.40 -8.62 -1.69
C GLY A 86 2.37 -7.59 -2.28
N SER A 87 1.93 -6.69 -3.16
CA SER A 87 2.77 -5.64 -3.77
C SER A 87 2.07 -4.28 -3.70
N LEU A 88 2.65 -3.32 -3.00
CA LEU A 88 2.09 -1.97 -2.88
C LEU A 88 2.97 -0.94 -3.59
N TRP A 89 2.36 -0.11 -4.43
CA TRP A 89 2.98 1.07 -5.03
C TRP A 89 3.29 2.14 -3.98
N SER A 90 4.44 2.80 -4.16
CA SER A 90 4.81 4.02 -3.47
C SER A 90 4.54 5.26 -4.35
N SER A 91 4.69 6.45 -3.77
CA SER A 91 4.69 7.73 -4.49
C SER A 91 5.91 7.95 -5.40
N GLU A 92 6.95 7.12 -5.29
CA GLU A 92 8.24 7.35 -5.93
C GLU A 92 8.31 6.85 -7.38
N VAL A 93 8.86 7.68 -8.27
CA VAL A 93 9.00 7.40 -9.70
C VAL A 93 10.41 6.94 -10.07
N ASN A 94 10.52 6.16 -11.16
CA ASN A 94 11.78 5.82 -11.82
C ASN A 94 11.73 6.21 -13.29
N GLY A 95 12.06 7.47 -13.56
CA GLY A 95 11.94 8.06 -14.88
C GLY A 95 10.49 8.11 -15.39
N ASN A 96 10.35 8.12 -16.71
CA ASN A 96 9.06 8.39 -17.35
C ASN A 96 8.10 7.20 -17.27
N TYR A 97 8.61 5.98 -17.41
CA TYR A 97 7.78 4.80 -17.61
C TYR A 97 7.54 3.97 -16.36
N ASN A 98 8.42 4.05 -15.37
CA ASN A 98 8.37 3.17 -14.22
C ASN A 98 8.20 3.92 -12.91
N ALA A 99 7.74 3.19 -11.90
CA ALA A 99 7.67 3.65 -10.51
C ALA A 99 8.07 2.51 -9.58
N PHE A 100 8.20 2.84 -8.29
CA PHE A 100 8.61 1.87 -7.29
C PHE A 100 7.49 1.48 -6.33
N GLY A 101 7.69 0.35 -5.66
CA GLY A 101 6.88 -0.07 -4.53
C GLY A 101 7.57 -1.19 -3.75
N VAL A 102 6.87 -1.80 -2.80
CA VAL A 102 7.40 -2.86 -1.93
C VAL A 102 6.59 -4.14 -2.09
N VAL A 103 7.30 -5.27 -2.17
CA VAL A 103 6.73 -6.62 -2.18
C VAL A 103 6.70 -7.15 -0.75
N PHE A 104 5.52 -7.25 -0.15
CA PHE A 104 5.32 -7.77 1.20
C PHE A 104 5.48 -9.28 1.32
N ASN A 105 5.68 -9.99 0.20
CA ASN A 105 6.11 -11.38 0.24
C ASN A 105 7.59 -11.52 0.65
N THR A 106 8.43 -10.54 0.32
CA THR A 106 9.90 -10.66 0.44
C THR A 106 10.58 -9.45 1.09
N GLY A 107 9.88 -8.34 1.27
CA GLY A 107 10.44 -7.05 1.69
C GLY A 107 11.18 -6.30 0.57
N ALA A 108 11.26 -6.88 -0.63
CA ALA A 108 12.01 -6.30 -1.75
C ALA A 108 11.31 -5.07 -2.34
N VAL A 109 12.11 -4.12 -2.85
CA VAL A 109 11.59 -3.02 -3.67
C VAL A 109 11.42 -3.52 -5.10
N PHE A 110 10.25 -3.31 -5.69
CA PHE A 110 10.04 -3.53 -7.12
C PHE A 110 10.15 -2.23 -7.90
N ASN A 111 10.54 -2.34 -9.17
CA ASN A 111 10.53 -1.29 -10.18
C ASN A 111 9.67 -1.79 -11.34
N SER A 112 8.58 -1.10 -11.67
CA SER A 112 7.61 -1.61 -12.65
C SER A 112 7.00 -0.50 -13.47
N ASN A 113 6.53 -0.85 -14.68
CA ASN A 113 5.83 0.07 -15.56
C ASN A 113 4.61 0.68 -14.85
N LYS A 114 4.46 2.01 -14.91
CA LYS A 114 3.38 2.78 -14.28
C LYS A 114 1.98 2.35 -14.71
N LYS A 115 1.85 1.69 -15.87
CA LYS A 115 0.58 1.16 -16.41
C LYS A 115 0.25 -0.26 -15.93
N SER A 116 1.16 -0.94 -15.23
CA SER A 116 0.93 -2.31 -14.76
C SER A 116 -0.03 -2.35 -13.57
N ARG A 117 -1.10 -3.15 -13.70
CA ARG A 117 -2.03 -3.50 -12.61
C ARG A 117 -1.71 -4.86 -11.97
N SER A 118 -0.64 -5.55 -12.39
CA SER A 118 -0.42 -6.96 -12.07
C SER A 118 -0.24 -7.21 -10.56
N ARG A 119 -1.36 -7.51 -9.87
CA ARG A 119 -1.45 -7.71 -8.43
C ARG A 119 -0.84 -6.56 -7.64
N LYS A 120 -1.20 -5.31 -7.99
CA LYS A 120 -0.69 -4.11 -7.32
C LYS A 120 -1.81 -3.25 -6.75
N ALA A 121 -1.51 -2.67 -5.60
CA ALA A 121 -2.41 -1.79 -4.86
C ALA A 121 -1.58 -0.68 -4.19
N THR A 122 -2.19 0.11 -3.32
CA THR A 122 -1.48 0.95 -2.34
C THR A 122 -2.22 0.92 -1.00
N ARG A 123 -1.61 1.47 0.04
CA ARG A 123 -2.27 1.73 1.33
C ARG A 123 -2.04 3.18 1.67
N ALA A 124 -3.10 3.99 1.57
CA ALA A 124 -2.99 5.42 1.87
C ALA A 124 -2.60 5.62 3.34
N VAL A 125 -1.75 6.61 3.57
CA VAL A 125 -1.24 7.02 4.87
C VAL A 125 -1.56 8.49 5.13
N ARG A 126 -1.60 8.91 6.39
CA ARG A 126 -1.78 10.31 6.78
C ARG A 126 -1.06 10.58 8.11
N ILE A 127 -0.84 11.85 8.42
CA ILE A 127 -0.25 12.25 9.70
C ILE A 127 -1.27 11.96 10.82
N ASN A 128 -0.80 11.38 11.92
CA ASN A 128 -1.64 11.20 13.10
C ASN A 128 -1.71 12.52 13.89
N THR A 129 -2.73 13.33 13.61
CA THR A 129 -3.08 14.48 14.46
C THR A 129 -3.99 13.97 15.58
N ASN A 130 -3.44 13.87 16.80
CA ASN A 130 -4.21 13.60 18.02
C ASN A 130 -5.20 14.73 18.31
#